data_AF-A0AAW0SY48-F1
#
_entry.id   AF-A0AAW0SY48-F1
#
_cell.length_a   1.000
_cell.length_b   1.000
_cell.length_c   1.000
_cell.angle_alpha   90.00
_cell.angle_beta   90.00
_cell.angle_gamma   90.00
#
_symmetry.space_group_name_H-M   'P 1'
#
loop_
_entity.id
_entity.type
_entity.pdbx_description
1 polymer ?
#
loop_
_entity_poly.entity_id
_entity_poly.type
_entity_poly.pdbx_seq_one_letter_code
_entity_poly.pdbx_strand_id
1 'polypeptide(L)'
;MFFQRGTQFPCEVIVNDPEVERLHRRVTHSSLTATAVTRKGLGITKLEASNRRSAQTEDYHPLPPGSEAHWEVVERILFIYAKLNPGQSYVQGMNEIIGPIYYTFANDPNIAFRENAEADCFWCFISLMGEIRDFFIRTLDDSESGIGAMMERLMSNLRHHDHQLWNRLRTQELRPQFFSFRWLTLLLSQEFDLPDVIRVWDSLFADANRFQLPDPSLHSNDGIAKRCYAAERFWLQYENSAALPSGGCPGTAQQSH
;
A
#
# COMPACT_ATOMS: atom_id res chain seq x y z
N MET A 1 -2.96 -15.01 -0.19
CA MET A 1 -2.92 -13.53 -0.28
C MET A 1 -3.61 -13.06 -1.57
N PHE A 2 -4.31 -11.90 -1.63
CA PHE A 2 -5.00 -11.44 -2.87
C PHE A 2 -4.07 -11.35 -4.08
N PHE A 3 -2.91 -10.70 -3.92
CA PHE A 3 -1.99 -10.43 -5.02
C PHE A 3 -1.37 -11.67 -5.66
N GLN A 4 -1.30 -12.80 -4.94
CA GLN A 4 -0.80 -14.09 -5.45
C GLN A 4 -1.86 -14.85 -6.28
N ARG A 5 -3.14 -14.44 -6.22
CA ARG A 5 -4.21 -15.08 -6.99
C ARG A 5 -4.15 -14.64 -8.44
N GLY A 6 -4.66 -15.49 -9.33
CA GLY A 6 -4.82 -15.16 -10.74
C GLY A 6 -5.89 -14.10 -10.95
N THR A 7 -5.59 -13.11 -11.81
CA THR A 7 -6.61 -12.20 -12.32
C THR A 7 -7.58 -12.94 -13.24
N GLN A 8 -8.85 -12.52 -13.26
CA GLN A 8 -9.84 -13.01 -14.22
C GLN A 8 -9.61 -12.48 -15.64
N PHE A 9 -8.81 -11.41 -15.76
CA PHE A 9 -8.51 -10.72 -17.00
C PHE A 9 -6.99 -10.66 -17.21
N PRO A 10 -6.35 -11.79 -17.56
CA PRO A 10 -4.92 -11.79 -17.87
C PRO A 10 -4.65 -11.02 -19.17
N CYS A 11 -3.47 -10.40 -19.27
CA CYS A 11 -3.06 -9.80 -20.54
C CYS A 11 -2.71 -10.88 -21.57
N GLU A 12 -3.64 -11.18 -22.49
CA GLU A 12 -3.51 -12.25 -23.50
C GLU A 12 -2.24 -12.15 -24.35
N VAL A 13 -1.80 -10.93 -24.66
CA VAL A 13 -0.57 -10.71 -25.42
C VAL A 13 0.64 -11.17 -24.61
N ILE A 14 0.66 -10.97 -23.30
CA ILE A 14 1.81 -11.29 -22.43
C ILE A 14 1.81 -12.76 -22.04
N VAL A 15 0.66 -13.33 -21.67
CA VAL A 15 0.59 -14.70 -21.17
C VAL A 15 0.83 -15.75 -22.26
N ASN A 16 0.61 -15.39 -23.53
CA ASN A 16 0.78 -16.27 -24.69
C ASN A 16 2.07 -16.01 -25.48
N ASP A 17 2.83 -14.96 -25.16
CA ASP A 17 4.07 -14.64 -25.88
C ASP A 17 5.25 -15.49 -25.34
N PRO A 18 5.85 -16.36 -26.17
CA PRO A 18 6.95 -17.22 -25.76
C PRO A 18 8.29 -16.46 -25.58
N GLU A 19 8.42 -15.26 -26.14
CA GLU A 19 9.62 -14.42 -26.07
C GLU A 19 9.65 -13.54 -24.81
N VAL A 20 8.49 -13.26 -24.21
CA VAL A 20 8.38 -12.44 -22.99
C VAL A 20 8.80 -13.26 -21.78
N GLU A 21 10.01 -12.99 -21.28
CA GLU A 21 10.50 -13.60 -20.04
C GLU A 21 9.83 -12.97 -18.81
N ARG A 22 8.70 -13.54 -18.40
CA ARG A 22 7.94 -13.12 -17.21
C ARG A 22 8.76 -13.33 -15.93
N LEU A 23 8.72 -12.35 -15.01
CA LEU A 23 9.47 -12.39 -13.74
C LEU A 23 9.15 -13.64 -12.90
N HIS A 24 7.93 -14.17 -13.03
CA HIS A 24 7.47 -15.40 -12.38
C HIS A 24 8.38 -16.62 -12.64
N ARG A 25 9.10 -16.65 -13.79
CA ARG A 25 10.08 -17.70 -14.15
C ARG A 25 11.47 -17.47 -13.52
N ARG A 26 11.81 -16.21 -13.18
CA ARG A 26 13.07 -15.85 -12.49
C ARG A 26 12.98 -16.10 -10.98
N VAL A 27 11.81 -15.86 -10.38
CA VAL A 27 11.56 -16.05 -8.94
C VAL A 27 11.58 -17.55 -8.54
N THR A 28 11.35 -18.47 -9.47
CA THR A 28 11.30 -19.92 -9.22
C THR A 28 12.62 -20.64 -8.96
N HIS A 29 13.80 -20.03 -9.18
CA HIS A 29 15.08 -20.79 -9.16
C HIS A 29 16.25 -20.10 -8.45
N SER A 30 16.15 -19.93 -7.13
CA SER A 30 17.34 -19.67 -6.32
C SER A 30 17.32 -20.50 -5.03
N SER A 31 17.31 -21.83 -5.14
CA SER A 31 17.71 -22.68 -4.03
C SER A 31 19.24 -22.67 -3.95
N LEU A 32 19.80 -21.85 -3.07
CA LEU A 32 21.24 -21.88 -2.81
C LEU A 32 21.58 -23.12 -1.99
N THR A 33 22.23 -24.11 -2.62
CA THR A 33 22.83 -25.25 -1.93
C THR A 33 24.15 -24.81 -1.30
N ALA A 34 24.15 -24.58 0.02
CA ALA A 34 25.37 -24.29 0.76
C ALA A 34 26.00 -25.59 1.29
N THR A 35 27.18 -25.93 0.80
CA THR A 35 27.96 -27.08 1.31
C THR A 35 28.93 -26.56 2.37
N ALA A 36 28.80 -27.02 3.62
CA ALA A 36 29.75 -26.68 4.67
C ALA A 36 31.00 -27.57 4.53
N VAL A 37 32.18 -26.96 4.44
CA VAL A 37 33.46 -27.67 4.40
C VAL A 37 34.05 -27.70 5.81
N THR A 38 34.03 -28.87 6.46
CA THR A 38 34.80 -29.09 7.70
C THR A 38 36.14 -29.73 7.38
N ARG A 39 37.24 -29.03 7.67
CA ARG A 39 38.59 -29.60 7.66
C ARG A 39 38.90 -30.20 9.03
N LYS A 40 39.12 -31.52 9.11
CA LYS A 40 39.90 -32.11 10.20
C LYS A 40 41.33 -32.30 9.69
N GLY A 41 42.32 -31.93 10.52
CA GLY A 41 43.74 -31.97 10.17
C GLY A 41 44.17 -33.32 9.58
N LEU A 42 45.13 -33.24 8.64
CA LEU A 42 45.63 -34.31 7.76
C LEU A 42 44.76 -34.65 6.52
N GLY A 43 44.31 -33.62 5.80
CA GLY A 43 44.16 -33.69 4.34
C GLY A 43 42.93 -34.38 3.75
N ILE A 44 41.98 -34.87 4.55
CA ILE A 44 40.76 -35.49 4.04
C ILE A 44 39.61 -34.48 4.05
N THR A 45 39.13 -34.10 2.86
CA THR A 45 37.95 -33.24 2.69
C THR A 45 36.70 -34.12 2.62
N LYS A 46 35.82 -34.07 3.63
CA LYS A 46 34.49 -34.67 3.55
C LYS A 46 33.47 -33.59 3.21
N LEU A 47 32.81 -33.72 2.06
CA LEU A 47 31.70 -32.87 1.65
C LEU A 47 30.44 -33.39 2.34
N GLU A 48 29.90 -32.65 3.30
CA GLU A 48 28.57 -32.94 3.83
C GLU A 48 27.58 -31.91 3.28
N ALA A 49 26.64 -32.39 2.46
CA ALA A 49 25.54 -31.58 1.95
C ALA A 49 24.62 -31.23 3.13
N SER A 50 24.76 -30.02 3.67
CA SER A 50 23.78 -29.50 4.62
C SER A 50 22.55 -29.11 3.80
N ASN A 51 21.53 -29.96 3.83
CA ASN A 51 20.21 -29.56 3.38
C ASN A 51 19.67 -28.63 4.47
N ARG A 52 20.08 -27.36 4.46
CA ARG A 52 19.36 -26.33 5.20
C ARG A 52 17.95 -26.38 4.64
N ARG A 53 17.02 -26.95 5.41
CA ARG A 53 15.59 -26.77 5.18
C ARG A 53 15.42 -25.27 5.00
N SER A 54 15.17 -24.86 3.76
CA SER A 54 14.67 -23.54 3.45
C SER A 54 13.55 -23.30 4.45
N ALA A 55 13.71 -22.29 5.30
CA ALA A 55 12.57 -21.75 6.00
C ALA A 55 11.50 -21.54 4.94
N GLN A 56 10.35 -22.20 5.11
CA GLN A 56 9.20 -22.06 4.25
C GLN A 56 8.86 -20.57 4.19
N THR A 57 9.32 -19.88 3.15
CA THR A 57 8.73 -18.62 2.74
C THR A 57 7.35 -19.00 2.25
N GLU A 58 6.30 -18.55 2.92
CA GLU A 58 4.92 -18.91 2.60
C GLU A 58 4.61 -18.70 1.11
N ASP A 59 4.54 -19.85 0.42
CA ASP A 59 3.59 -20.24 -0.61
C ASP A 59 3.44 -19.35 -1.85
N TYR A 60 4.55 -19.06 -2.53
CA TYR A 60 4.49 -18.74 -3.95
C TYR A 60 4.32 -20.02 -4.78
N HIS A 61 3.11 -20.23 -5.32
CA HIS A 61 2.83 -21.28 -6.29
C HIS A 61 2.73 -20.67 -7.70
N PRO A 62 3.52 -21.14 -8.68
CA PRO A 62 3.37 -20.73 -10.07
C PRO A 62 1.95 -21.01 -10.56
N LEU A 63 1.29 -19.99 -11.12
CA LEU A 63 -0.03 -20.15 -11.72
C LEU A 63 0.05 -20.98 -13.02
N PRO A 64 -1.05 -21.62 -13.45
CA PRO A 64 -1.09 -22.36 -14.70
C PRO A 64 -0.68 -21.50 -15.91
N PRO A 65 -0.18 -22.11 -17.01
CA PRO A 65 0.04 -21.40 -18.26
C PRO A 65 -1.22 -20.66 -18.72
N GLY A 66 -1.06 -19.47 -19.31
CA GLY A 66 -2.18 -18.60 -19.68
C GLY A 66 -2.78 -17.80 -18.51
N SER A 67 -2.36 -18.05 -17.27
CA SER A 67 -2.78 -17.25 -16.11
C SER A 67 -1.79 -16.13 -15.79
N GLU A 68 -2.28 -15.09 -15.15
CA GLU A 68 -1.51 -13.94 -14.68
C GLU A 68 -1.89 -13.62 -13.24
N ALA A 69 -0.90 -13.43 -12.37
CA ALA A 69 -1.15 -13.04 -10.99
C ALA A 69 -1.40 -11.53 -10.89
N HIS A 70 -2.21 -11.13 -9.91
CA HIS A 70 -2.47 -9.71 -9.64
C HIS A 70 -1.17 -8.91 -9.36
N TRP A 71 -0.15 -9.50 -8.73
CA TRP A 71 1.14 -8.83 -8.53
C TRP A 71 1.90 -8.56 -9.84
N GLU A 72 1.73 -9.40 -10.87
CA GLU A 72 2.36 -9.20 -12.19
C GLU A 72 1.74 -8.02 -12.92
N VAL A 73 0.42 -7.84 -12.78
CA VAL A 73 -0.29 -6.67 -13.30
C VAL A 73 0.24 -5.40 -12.65
N VAL A 74 0.33 -5.38 -11.32
CA VAL A 74 0.87 -4.23 -10.56
C VAL A 74 2.32 -3.94 -10.93
N GLU A 75 3.16 -4.98 -11.06
CA GLU A 75 4.55 -4.84 -11.52
C GLU A 75 4.62 -4.15 -12.88
N ARG A 76 3.79 -4.58 -13.84
CA ARG A 76 3.74 -4.00 -15.17
C ARG A 76 3.34 -2.53 -15.14
N ILE A 77 2.33 -2.17 -14.35
CA ILE A 77 1.91 -0.77 -14.17
C ILE A 77 3.08 0.07 -13.64
N LEU A 78 3.76 -0.39 -12.58
CA LEU A 78 4.92 0.30 -12.00
C LEU A 78 6.10 0.40 -12.99
N PHE A 79 6.34 -0.65 -13.78
CA PHE A 79 7.38 -0.66 -14.80
C PHE A 79 7.10 0.38 -15.90
N ILE A 80 5.87 0.40 -16.43
CA ILE A 80 5.46 1.39 -17.45
C ILE A 80 5.56 2.79 -16.86
N TYR A 81 5.07 3.02 -15.64
CA TYR A 81 5.18 4.29 -14.95
C TYR A 81 6.64 4.78 -14.86
N ALA A 82 7.56 3.92 -14.42
CA ALA A 82 8.97 4.26 -14.29
C ALA A 82 9.63 4.59 -15.63
N LYS A 83 9.24 3.90 -16.71
CA LYS A 83 9.73 4.17 -18.06
C LYS A 83 9.22 5.50 -18.63
N LEU A 84 7.97 5.86 -18.34
CA LEU A 84 7.38 7.12 -18.78
C LEU A 84 7.87 8.34 -17.96
N ASN A 85 8.34 8.12 -16.73
CA ASN A 85 8.75 9.18 -15.81
C ASN A 85 10.22 9.03 -15.37
N PRO A 86 11.22 9.09 -16.28
CA PRO A 86 12.62 8.80 -15.95
C PRO A 86 13.24 9.75 -14.90
N GLY A 87 12.69 10.95 -14.73
CA GLY A 87 13.15 11.90 -13.70
C GLY A 87 12.79 11.50 -12.27
N GLN A 88 11.76 10.67 -12.07
CA GLN A 88 11.40 10.09 -10.77
C GLN A 88 11.74 8.60 -10.72
N SER A 89 11.45 7.87 -11.81
CA SER A 89 11.53 6.41 -11.91
C SER A 89 10.67 5.71 -10.85
N TYR A 90 10.91 4.42 -10.63
CA TYR A 90 10.35 3.69 -9.51
C TYR A 90 11.08 4.04 -8.21
N VAL A 91 10.32 4.27 -7.15
CA VAL A 91 10.82 4.43 -5.78
C VAL A 91 10.13 3.42 -4.87
N GLN A 92 10.92 2.77 -4.00
CA GLN A 92 10.37 1.85 -3.00
C GLN A 92 9.30 2.55 -2.16
N GLY A 93 8.13 1.90 -2.01
CA GLY A 93 6.95 2.49 -1.38
C GLY A 93 5.82 2.78 -2.38
N MET A 94 6.13 3.02 -3.65
CA MET A 94 5.10 3.15 -4.70
C MET A 94 4.23 1.89 -4.82
N ASN A 95 4.80 0.72 -4.57
CA ASN A 95 4.09 -0.56 -4.55
C ASN A 95 3.03 -0.64 -3.44
N GLU A 96 3.21 0.10 -2.34
CA GLU A 96 2.26 0.17 -1.22
C GLU A 96 1.09 1.10 -1.56
N ILE A 97 1.34 2.12 -2.40
CA ILE A 97 0.31 3.06 -2.85
C ILE A 97 -0.57 2.44 -3.94
N ILE A 98 0.05 1.80 -4.94
CA ILE A 98 -0.71 1.22 -6.05
C ILE A 98 -1.58 0.03 -5.61
N GLY A 99 -1.17 -0.68 -4.55
CA GLY A 99 -1.86 -1.87 -4.05
C GLY A 99 -3.35 -1.62 -3.74
N PRO A 100 -3.70 -0.67 -2.85
CA PRO A 100 -5.09 -0.32 -2.57
C PRO A 100 -5.89 0.15 -3.78
N ILE A 101 -5.28 0.93 -4.69
CA ILE A 101 -5.93 1.41 -5.93
C ILE A 101 -6.31 0.21 -6.80
N TYR A 102 -5.32 -0.63 -7.11
CA TYR A 102 -5.53 -1.79 -7.96
C TYR A 102 -6.51 -2.78 -7.34
N TYR A 103 -6.40 -3.02 -6.03
CA TYR A 103 -7.35 -3.88 -5.32
C TYR A 103 -8.78 -3.40 -5.49
N THR A 104 -9.01 -2.07 -5.40
CA THR A 104 -10.33 -1.47 -5.54
C THR A 104 -10.91 -1.73 -6.92
N PHE A 105 -10.14 -1.45 -7.99
CA PHE A 105 -10.62 -1.68 -9.36
C PHE A 105 -10.76 -3.15 -9.72
N ALA A 106 -9.84 -4.01 -9.26
CA ALA A 106 -9.85 -5.45 -9.56
C ALA A 106 -10.95 -6.21 -8.79
N ASN A 107 -11.53 -5.64 -7.73
CA ASN A 107 -12.65 -6.21 -6.99
C ASN A 107 -13.97 -5.44 -7.20
N ASP A 108 -14.05 -4.59 -8.22
CA ASP A 108 -15.29 -3.87 -8.52
C ASP A 108 -16.47 -4.84 -8.76
N PRO A 109 -17.66 -4.60 -8.18
CA PRO A 109 -18.84 -5.45 -8.41
C PRO A 109 -19.23 -5.56 -9.89
N ASN A 110 -18.94 -4.54 -10.69
CA ASN A 110 -19.18 -4.52 -12.12
C ASN A 110 -18.03 -5.18 -12.88
N ILE A 111 -18.32 -6.31 -13.53
CA ILE A 111 -17.36 -7.09 -14.31
C ILE A 111 -16.71 -6.25 -15.43
N ALA A 112 -17.47 -5.34 -16.06
CA ALA A 112 -16.95 -4.49 -17.13
C ALA A 112 -15.90 -3.48 -16.63
N PHE A 113 -15.97 -3.06 -15.36
CA PHE A 113 -14.94 -2.21 -14.76
C PHE A 113 -13.71 -3.02 -14.37
N ARG A 114 -13.90 -4.25 -13.87
CA ARG A 114 -12.79 -5.15 -13.55
C ARG A 114 -11.93 -5.53 -14.76
N GLU A 115 -12.52 -5.67 -15.94
CA GLU A 115 -11.80 -5.90 -17.20
C GLU A 115 -10.82 -4.76 -17.52
N ASN A 116 -11.17 -3.52 -17.15
CA ASN A 116 -10.36 -2.33 -17.37
C ASN A 116 -9.46 -1.97 -16.18
N ALA A 117 -9.45 -2.78 -15.12
CA ALA A 117 -8.82 -2.45 -13.84
C ALA A 117 -7.33 -2.10 -13.96
N GLU A 118 -6.58 -2.74 -14.85
CA GLU A 118 -5.17 -2.41 -15.08
C GLU A 118 -5.00 -0.97 -15.62
N ALA A 119 -5.75 -0.62 -16.67
CA ALA A 119 -5.67 0.68 -17.32
C ALA A 119 -6.17 1.80 -16.40
N ASP A 120 -7.29 1.58 -15.72
CA ASP A 120 -7.86 2.53 -14.77
C ASP A 120 -6.93 2.73 -13.57
N CYS A 121 -6.32 1.65 -13.07
CA CYS A 121 -5.31 1.72 -12.02
C CYS A 121 -4.09 2.54 -12.46
N PHE A 122 -3.58 2.32 -13.67
CA PHE A 122 -2.45 3.08 -14.21
C PHE A 122 -2.74 4.58 -14.26
N TRP A 123 -3.89 5.00 -14.79
CA TRP A 123 -4.24 6.41 -14.89
C TRP A 123 -4.51 7.05 -13.53
N CYS A 124 -5.21 6.34 -12.64
CA CYS A 124 -5.44 6.79 -11.27
C CYS A 124 -4.11 6.95 -10.51
N PHE A 125 -3.21 5.98 -10.65
CA PHE A 125 -1.88 6.01 -10.05
C PHE A 125 -1.04 7.18 -10.58
N ILE A 126 -1.03 7.42 -11.90
CA ILE A 126 -0.35 8.59 -12.49
C ILE A 126 -0.89 9.89 -11.91
N SER A 127 -2.22 10.04 -11.85
CA SER A 127 -2.84 11.25 -11.31
C SER A 127 -2.40 11.50 -9.87
N LEU A 128 -2.49 10.47 -9.03
CA LEU A 128 -2.07 10.56 -7.63
C LEU A 128 -0.59 10.87 -7.50
N MET A 129 0.27 10.15 -8.24
CA MET A 129 1.71 10.37 -8.22
C MET A 129 2.09 11.76 -8.68
N GLY A 130 1.34 12.38 -9.60
CA GLY A 130 1.53 13.77 -9.99
C GLY A 130 1.38 14.76 -8.85
N GLU A 131 0.52 14.47 -7.87
CA GLU A 131 0.27 15.32 -6.70
C GLU A 131 1.26 15.09 -5.57
N ILE A 132 1.69 13.84 -5.35
CA ILE A 132 2.58 13.46 -4.22
C ILE A 132 4.03 13.25 -4.65
N ARG A 133 4.38 13.55 -5.91
CA ARG A 133 5.70 13.31 -6.50
C ARG A 133 6.84 13.86 -5.65
N ASP A 134 6.64 15.05 -5.11
CA ASP A 134 7.68 15.80 -4.41
C ASP A 134 8.08 15.12 -3.09
N PHE A 135 7.25 14.21 -2.55
CA PHE A 135 7.60 13.40 -1.38
C PHE A 135 8.63 12.29 -1.68
N PHE A 136 8.81 11.95 -2.96
CA PHE A 136 9.68 10.86 -3.40
C PHE A 136 11.00 11.35 -4.02
N ILE A 137 11.14 12.65 -4.25
CA ILE A 137 12.32 13.23 -4.88
C ILE A 137 13.20 13.84 -3.78
N ARG A 138 14.30 13.16 -3.46
CA ARG A 138 15.26 13.58 -2.42
C ARG A 138 15.76 15.02 -2.58
N THR A 139 15.89 15.52 -3.81
CA THR A 139 16.33 16.91 -4.06
C THR A 139 15.26 17.95 -3.73
N LEU A 140 14.03 17.53 -3.43
CA LEU A 140 12.90 18.37 -3.05
C LEU A 140 12.58 18.27 -1.56
N ASP A 141 13.30 17.46 -0.77
CA ASP A 141 12.99 17.25 0.66
C ASP A 141 12.92 18.57 1.45
N ASP A 142 13.78 19.54 1.13
CA ASP A 142 13.86 20.87 1.76
C ASP A 142 12.99 21.93 1.05
N SER A 143 12.23 21.54 0.03
CA SER A 143 11.31 22.45 -0.68
C SER A 143 9.97 22.61 0.05
N GLU A 144 9.22 23.67 -0.27
CA GLU A 144 7.90 23.92 0.36
C GLU A 144 6.84 22.84 0.08
N SER A 145 7.01 22.07 -0.99
CA SER A 145 6.18 20.92 -1.37
C SER A 145 6.79 19.57 -0.97
N GLY A 146 8.03 19.59 -0.46
CA GLY A 146 8.77 18.41 -0.05
C GLY A 146 8.24 17.75 1.20
N ILE A 147 8.75 16.54 1.45
CA ILE A 147 8.40 15.76 2.64
C ILE A 147 8.82 16.48 3.94
N GLY A 148 9.93 17.23 3.94
CA GLY A 148 10.40 17.99 5.09
C GLY A 148 9.38 19.04 5.53
N ALA A 149 8.97 19.91 4.59
CA ALA A 149 7.94 20.92 4.83
C ALA A 149 6.61 20.31 5.28
N MET A 150 6.22 19.15 4.72
CA MET A 150 5.00 18.47 5.14
C MET A 150 5.07 17.96 6.59
N MET A 151 6.21 17.39 6.99
CA MET A 151 6.43 16.97 8.39
C MET A 151 6.46 18.16 9.35
N GLU A 152 7.03 19.30 8.95
CA GLU A 152 7.00 20.52 9.74
C GLU A 152 5.58 21.04 9.93
N ARG A 153 4.77 21.07 8.86
CA ARG A 153 3.35 21.44 8.92
C ARG A 153 2.57 20.49 9.82
N LEU A 154 2.83 19.18 9.75
CA LEU A 154 2.23 18.20 10.66
C LEU A 154 2.54 18.53 12.13
N MET A 155 3.81 18.78 12.44
CA MET A 155 4.22 19.12 13.81
C MET A 155 3.69 20.45 14.30
N SER A 156 3.57 21.44 13.41
CA SER A 156 2.94 22.74 13.71
C SER A 156 1.46 22.56 14.06
N ASN A 157 0.74 21.76 13.26
CA ASN A 157 -0.65 21.41 13.54
C ASN A 157 -0.80 20.66 14.86
N LEU A 158 0.07 19.69 15.14
CA LEU A 158 0.07 18.97 16.41
C LEU A 158 0.29 19.92 17.59
N ARG A 159 1.26 20.84 17.48
CA ARG A 159 1.52 21.85 18.52
C ARG A 159 0.31 22.73 18.80
N HIS A 160 -0.42 23.11 17.75
CA HIS A 160 -1.60 23.96 17.85
C HIS A 160 -2.77 23.26 18.53
N HIS A 161 -3.05 22.00 18.15
CA HIS A 161 -4.23 21.27 18.62
C HIS A 161 -3.98 20.48 19.92
N ASP A 162 -2.77 19.94 20.11
CA ASP A 162 -2.37 19.20 21.30
C ASP A 162 -0.92 19.53 21.68
N HIS A 163 -0.75 20.68 22.34
CA HIS A 163 0.55 21.14 22.82
C HIS A 163 1.18 20.17 23.84
N GLN A 164 0.38 19.42 24.61
CA GLN A 164 0.91 18.48 25.60
C GLN A 164 1.59 17.29 24.93
N LEU A 165 0.92 16.67 23.94
CA LEU A 165 1.50 15.60 23.14
C LEU A 165 2.74 16.10 22.39
N TRP A 166 2.65 17.23 21.69
CA TRP A 166 3.78 17.83 20.99
C TRP A 166 4.99 18.02 21.90
N ASN A 167 4.80 18.59 23.09
CA ASN A 167 5.91 18.84 24.01
C ASN A 167 6.50 17.53 24.54
N ARG A 168 5.68 16.50 24.81
CA ARG A 168 6.16 15.18 25.22
C ARG A 168 7.04 14.54 24.14
N LEU A 169 6.60 14.55 22.88
CA LEU A 169 7.40 14.02 21.76
C LEU A 169 8.76 14.74 21.68
N ARG A 170 8.75 16.07 21.85
CA ARG A 170 9.98 16.87 21.84
C ARG A 170 10.90 16.58 23.02
N THR A 171 10.36 16.49 24.24
CA THR A 171 11.15 16.19 25.46
C THR A 171 11.76 14.79 25.42
N GLN A 172 11.11 13.86 24.72
CA GLN A 172 11.64 12.52 24.47
C GLN A 172 12.59 12.45 23.26
N GLU A 173 12.91 13.59 22.64
CA GLU A 173 13.74 13.69 21.44
C GLU A 173 13.23 12.84 20.26
N LEU A 174 11.91 12.58 20.22
CA LEU A 174 11.29 11.84 19.13
C LEU A 174 11.16 12.75 17.90
N ARG A 175 12.06 12.54 16.94
CA ARG A 175 12.08 13.33 15.72
C ARG A 175 10.97 12.89 14.75
N PRO A 176 10.25 13.81 14.09
CA PRO A 176 9.14 13.49 13.19
C PRO A 176 9.50 12.49 12.09
N GLN A 177 10.72 12.57 11.56
CA GLN A 177 11.19 11.69 10.49
C GLN A 177 11.08 10.20 10.84
N PHE A 178 11.10 9.85 12.13
CA PHE A 178 11.04 8.46 12.57
C PHE A 178 9.63 7.85 12.54
N PHE A 179 8.58 8.67 12.55
CA PHE A 179 7.20 8.16 12.52
C PHE A 179 6.41 8.70 11.33
N SER A 180 6.50 10.00 11.05
CA SER A 180 5.62 10.64 10.06
C SER A 180 6.11 10.49 8.62
N PHE A 181 7.39 10.19 8.40
CA PHE A 181 7.92 10.04 7.04
C PHE A 181 7.13 8.98 6.27
N ARG A 182 7.01 7.78 6.84
CA ARG A 182 6.26 6.66 6.24
C ARG A 182 4.76 6.95 6.16
N TRP A 183 4.20 7.56 7.20
CA TRP A 183 2.79 7.94 7.25
C TRP A 183 2.41 8.84 6.07
N LEU A 184 3.23 9.86 5.80
CA LEU A 184 2.98 10.84 4.76
C LEU A 184 3.33 10.30 3.36
N THR A 185 4.49 9.67 3.21
CA THR A 185 4.93 9.14 1.91
C THR A 185 4.06 7.99 1.40
N LEU A 186 3.51 7.17 2.30
CA LEU A 186 2.68 6.02 1.94
C LEU A 186 1.18 6.26 2.20
N LEU A 187 0.78 7.50 2.49
CA LEU A 187 -0.62 7.87 2.75
C LEU A 187 -1.31 6.94 3.77
N LEU A 188 -0.59 6.62 4.85
CA LEU A 188 -1.01 5.73 5.94
C LEU A 188 -1.32 4.27 5.54
N SER A 189 -1.02 3.86 4.31
CA SER A 189 -1.34 2.51 3.80
C SER A 189 -0.72 1.36 4.59
N GLN A 190 0.32 1.62 5.38
CA GLN A 190 0.97 0.63 6.25
C GLN A 190 0.69 0.81 7.74
N GLU A 191 -0.22 1.72 8.11
CA GLU A 191 -0.67 1.86 9.51
C GLU A 191 -1.98 1.11 9.76
N PHE A 192 -2.73 0.81 8.69
CA PHE A 192 -4.06 0.24 8.76
C PHE A 192 -4.20 -0.97 7.83
N ASP A 193 -5.16 -1.83 8.13
CA ASP A 193 -5.53 -2.91 7.22
C ASP A 193 -6.21 -2.34 5.98
N LEU A 194 -6.13 -3.08 4.87
CA LEU A 194 -6.59 -2.62 3.56
C LEU A 194 -8.01 -2.02 3.54
N PRO A 195 -9.03 -2.59 4.22
CA PRO A 195 -10.37 -1.98 4.27
C PRO A 195 -10.37 -0.57 4.88
N ASP A 196 -9.59 -0.36 5.92
CA ASP A 196 -9.46 0.93 6.61
C ASP A 196 -8.65 1.91 5.77
N VAL A 197 -7.60 1.45 5.07
CA VAL A 197 -6.86 2.28 4.11
C VAL A 197 -7.79 2.82 3.03
N ILE A 198 -8.60 1.95 2.41
CA ILE A 198 -9.57 2.36 1.39
C ILE A 198 -10.54 3.39 1.97
N ARG A 199 -11.02 3.18 3.19
CA ARG A 199 -11.94 4.10 3.86
C ARG A 199 -11.34 5.48 4.14
N VAL A 200 -10.08 5.51 4.60
CA VAL A 200 -9.33 6.76 4.79
C VAL A 200 -9.13 7.45 3.45
N TRP A 201 -8.83 6.68 2.40
CA TRP A 201 -8.59 7.20 1.06
C TRP A 201 -9.84 7.75 0.39
N ASP A 202 -11.04 7.19 0.64
CA ASP A 202 -12.30 7.80 0.21
C ASP A 202 -12.42 9.24 0.70
N SER A 203 -12.12 9.45 2.00
CA SER A 203 -12.20 10.77 2.62
C SER A 203 -11.09 11.69 2.10
N LEU A 204 -9.89 11.15 1.93
CA LEU A 204 -8.74 11.87 1.40
C LEU A 204 -9.01 12.36 -0.04
N PHE A 205 -9.48 11.49 -0.93
CA PHE A 205 -9.70 11.85 -2.33
C PHE A 205 -10.93 12.72 -2.57
N ALA A 206 -11.90 12.71 -1.64
CA ALA A 206 -13.02 13.64 -1.66
C ALA A 206 -12.62 15.09 -1.32
N ASP A 207 -11.48 15.32 -0.62
CA ASP A 207 -11.00 16.66 -0.30
C ASP A 207 -10.16 17.25 -1.46
N ALA A 208 -10.58 18.43 -1.95
CA ALA A 208 -9.84 19.20 -2.96
C ALA A 208 -8.48 19.71 -2.45
N ASN A 209 -8.26 19.75 -1.14
CA ASN A 209 -7.04 20.25 -0.49
C ASN A 209 -6.31 19.15 0.30
N ARG A 210 -6.54 17.89 -0.06
CA ARG A 210 -6.05 16.68 0.63
C ARG A 210 -4.56 16.62 0.97
N PHE A 211 -3.71 17.25 0.18
CA PHE A 211 -2.25 17.30 0.40
C PHE A 211 -1.75 18.68 0.87
N GLN A 212 -2.66 19.57 1.22
CA GLN A 212 -2.34 20.88 1.79
C GLN A 212 -2.68 20.85 3.27
N LEU A 213 -1.70 20.45 4.10
CA LEU A 213 -1.82 20.61 5.54
C LEU A 213 -1.95 22.12 5.85
N PRO A 214 -3.00 22.53 6.58
CA PRO A 214 -3.23 23.93 6.91
C PRO A 214 -2.03 24.50 7.66
N ASP A 215 -1.65 25.73 7.35
CA ASP A 215 -0.69 26.46 8.18
C ASP A 215 -1.45 27.10 9.36
N PRO A 216 -1.18 26.71 10.62
CA PRO A 216 -1.84 27.31 11.78
C PRO A 216 -1.58 28.82 11.94
N SER A 217 -0.55 29.36 11.27
CA SER A 217 -0.22 30.79 11.28
C SER A 217 -1.05 31.61 10.28
N LEU A 218 -1.66 30.96 9.28
CA LEU A 218 -2.60 31.59 8.35
C LEU A 218 -4.00 31.48 8.93
N HIS A 219 -4.51 32.57 9.52
CA HIS A 219 -5.87 32.64 10.06
C HIS A 219 -6.93 32.42 8.96
N SER A 220 -7.34 31.17 8.75
CA SER A 220 -8.60 30.84 8.08
C SER A 220 -9.36 29.88 8.98
N ASN A 221 -10.31 30.44 9.76
CA ASN A 221 -11.09 29.73 10.76
C ASN A 221 -12.11 28.72 10.21
N ASP A 222 -12.22 28.54 8.89
CA ASP A 222 -13.35 27.83 8.29
C ASP A 222 -13.03 26.45 7.70
N GLY A 223 -11.75 26.15 7.39
CA GLY A 223 -11.39 24.95 6.63
C GLY A 223 -11.22 23.68 7.47
N ILE A 224 -10.43 23.76 8.54
CA ILE A 224 -9.98 22.58 9.30
C ILE A 224 -11.13 21.97 10.12
N ALA A 225 -11.91 22.81 10.81
CA ALA A 225 -13.06 22.34 11.57
C ALA A 225 -14.06 21.64 10.64
N LYS A 226 -14.43 22.21 9.49
CA LYS A 226 -15.32 21.54 8.53
C LYS A 226 -14.75 20.21 8.02
N ARG A 227 -13.43 20.10 7.82
CA ARG A 227 -12.74 18.88 7.38
C ARG A 227 -12.70 17.78 8.46
N CYS A 228 -12.37 18.13 9.71
CA CYS A 228 -12.44 17.20 10.84
C CYS A 228 -13.88 16.75 11.12
N TYR A 229 -14.86 17.66 11.07
CA TYR A 229 -16.28 17.31 11.23
C TYR A 229 -16.81 16.40 10.11
N ALA A 230 -16.31 16.53 8.88
CA ALA A 230 -16.69 15.63 7.78
C ALA A 230 -16.15 14.21 8.01
N ALA A 231 -14.86 14.08 8.36
CA ALA A 231 -14.25 12.79 8.70
C ALA A 231 -14.88 12.17 9.95
N GLU A 232 -15.15 12.96 11.00
CA GLU A 232 -15.77 12.52 12.25
C GLU A 232 -17.23 12.10 12.04
N ARG A 233 -18.02 12.82 11.23
CA ARG A 233 -19.38 12.37 10.86
C ARG A 233 -19.38 11.09 10.05
N PHE A 234 -18.42 10.93 9.15
CA PHE A 234 -18.27 9.73 8.33
C PHE A 234 -17.82 8.53 9.18
N TRP A 235 -16.99 8.76 10.20
CA TRP A 235 -16.55 7.77 11.19
C TRP A 235 -17.68 7.34 12.14
N LEU A 236 -18.45 8.31 12.66
CA LEU A 236 -19.64 8.05 13.48
C LEU A 236 -20.72 7.31 12.69
N GLN A 237 -20.90 7.62 11.41
CA GLN A 237 -21.85 6.90 10.56
C GLN A 237 -21.42 5.45 10.31
N TYR A 238 -20.11 5.19 10.30
CA TYR A 238 -19.55 3.84 10.18
C TYR A 238 -19.69 3.02 11.47
N GLU A 239 -19.37 3.58 12.65
CA GLU A 239 -19.62 2.92 13.95
C GLU A 239 -21.10 2.55 14.11
N ASN A 240 -22.01 3.44 13.72
CA ASN A 240 -23.45 3.18 13.76
C ASN A 240 -23.93 2.15 12.73
N SER A 241 -23.20 1.96 11.62
CA SER A 241 -23.51 0.95 10.60
C SER A 241 -22.92 -0.42 10.94
N ALA A 242 -21.77 -0.45 11.64
CA ALA A 242 -21.16 -1.67 12.17
C ALA A 242 -21.88 -2.19 13.43
N ALA A 243 -22.70 -1.35 14.08
CA ALA A 243 -23.52 -1.70 15.23
C ALA A 243 -24.97 -2.04 14.83
N LEU A 244 -25.20 -3.22 14.25
CA LEU A 244 -26.52 -3.86 14.26
C LEU A 244 -26.42 -5.30 14.81
N PRO A 245 -27.45 -5.80 15.50
CA PRO A 245 -27.29 -6.62 16.70
C PRO A 245 -27.19 -8.11 16.40
N SER A 246 -26.47 -8.82 17.29
CA SER A 246 -26.66 -10.23 17.57
C SER A 246 -28.11 -10.51 18.00
N GLY A 247 -29.00 -10.72 17.02
CA GLY A 247 -30.43 -10.97 17.23
C GLY A 247 -30.84 -12.38 16.82
N GLY A 248 -30.93 -13.24 17.84
CA GLY A 248 -31.63 -14.55 17.96
C GLY A 248 -32.31 -15.21 16.75
N CYS A 249 -31.98 -16.50 16.58
CA CYS A 249 -32.78 -17.48 15.83
C CYS A 249 -34.28 -17.44 16.20
N PRO A 250 -35.20 -17.45 15.23
CA PRO A 250 -36.60 -17.73 15.51
C PRO A 250 -36.78 -19.22 15.78
N GLY A 251 -37.20 -19.55 17.01
CA GLY A 251 -37.65 -20.87 17.38
C GLY A 251 -38.95 -21.24 16.63
N THR A 252 -38.98 -22.45 16.10
CA THR A 252 -40.17 -23.11 15.58
C THR A 252 -41.14 -23.41 16.72
N ALA A 253 -42.25 -22.67 16.78
CA ALA A 253 -43.39 -22.99 17.64
C ALA A 253 -44.56 -23.49 16.79
N GLN A 254 -45.10 -24.63 17.20
CA GLN A 254 -46.24 -25.35 16.65
C GLN A 254 -47.50 -24.47 16.56
N GLN A 255 -48.30 -24.67 15.51
CA GLN A 255 -49.74 -24.42 15.57
C GLN A 255 -50.51 -25.65 15.09
N SER A 256 -51.30 -26.16 16.02
CA SER A 256 -52.43 -27.05 15.88
C SER A 256 -53.55 -26.42 15.06
N HIS A 257 -54.02 -27.11 14.01
CA HIS A 257 -55.41 -27.50 13.80
C HIS A 257 -55.51 -28.41 12.57
#